data_AF-A0A973IMZ6-F1
#
_entry.id   AF-A0A973IMZ6-F1
#
_cell.length_a   1.000
_cell.length_b   1.000
_cell.length_c   1.000
_cell.angle_alpha   90.00
_cell.angle_beta   90.00
_cell.angle_gamma   90.00
#
_symmetry.space_group_name_H-M   'P 1'
#
loop_
_entity.id
_entity.type
_entity.pdbx_description
1 polymer ?
#
loop_
_entity_poly.entity_id
_entity_poly.type
_entity_poly.pdbx_seq_one_letter_code
_entity_poly.pdbx_strand_id
1 'polypeptide(L)'
;MNPISNHAIQTKTKNLNLIRQMTNKKINHFKSHAFFFLFFYTIILLSCKKENPTSETISTSSGFFIVNEGNYTWGNSSLSFYNETNQRIENNIFYKANQVPLGDVAFDMKIINSKGFITVNNSGLIYVINPENAKYIATISSFISPRYILPINDSLAYVSDLYSPYISIINTKKYQKTAQIFIGKSTESMVLWQNKVFACNWSFGNKIFVVDIHQHQCIDSIQVGLQPNSIQLDKNGNIWVLCDGGYNGNPIGHEKASLWKINPQTHEAVKKISMPSLDYPANSLSINSNADSLYFIWKDIFKVSIYDTVLPSEPFIRADNANFYSLTIHTKLPRLIVCDAKNYVANGEVRIYYLNGTLLDSKETGIIPRTICFKP
;
A
#
# COMPACT_ATOMS: atom_id res chain seq x y z
N MET A 1 -47.17 -88.92 -15.46
CA MET A 1 -46.98 -87.83 -16.46
C MET A 1 -46.89 -86.53 -15.70
N ASN A 2 -45.76 -85.84 -15.84
CA ASN A 2 -45.21 -84.88 -14.87
C ASN A 2 -45.90 -83.49 -14.86
N PRO A 3 -45.89 -82.80 -13.70
CA PRO A 3 -46.51 -81.48 -13.51
C PRO A 3 -45.53 -80.36 -13.86
N ILE A 4 -45.81 -79.56 -14.90
CA ILE A 4 -45.01 -78.38 -15.25
C ILE A 4 -45.85 -77.07 -15.28
N SER A 5 -47.14 -77.10 -14.96
CA SER A 5 -48.02 -75.95 -15.25
C SER A 5 -48.15 -74.82 -14.20
N ASN A 6 -47.64 -74.95 -12.96
CA ASN A 6 -47.89 -73.92 -11.92
C ASN A 6 -46.75 -72.93 -11.66
N HIS A 7 -45.52 -73.22 -12.07
CA HIS A 7 -44.38 -72.37 -11.71
C HIS A 7 -44.19 -71.16 -12.65
N ALA A 8 -44.65 -71.24 -13.90
CA ALA A 8 -44.50 -70.19 -14.92
C ALA A 8 -45.56 -69.07 -14.81
N ILE A 9 -46.73 -69.35 -14.21
CA ILE A 9 -47.82 -68.37 -14.08
C ILE A 9 -47.59 -67.47 -12.86
N GLN A 10 -47.09 -67.99 -11.73
CA GLN A 10 -46.79 -67.19 -10.54
C GLN A 10 -45.64 -66.19 -10.74
N THR A 11 -44.62 -66.53 -11.55
CA THR A 11 -43.48 -65.64 -11.82
C THR A 11 -43.86 -64.47 -12.72
N LYS A 12 -44.78 -64.67 -13.67
CA LYS A 12 -45.24 -63.61 -14.59
C LYS A 12 -46.09 -62.55 -13.86
N THR A 13 -46.96 -62.96 -12.95
CA THR A 13 -47.82 -62.06 -12.17
C THR A 13 -47.04 -61.26 -11.13
N LYS A 14 -45.98 -61.83 -10.54
CA LYS A 14 -45.09 -61.13 -9.60
C LYS A 14 -44.28 -60.02 -10.28
N ASN A 15 -43.79 -60.27 -11.50
CA ASN A 15 -43.04 -59.28 -12.27
C ASN A 15 -43.90 -58.12 -12.78
N LEU A 16 -45.15 -58.37 -13.18
CA LEU A 16 -46.09 -57.31 -13.59
C LEU A 16 -46.47 -56.37 -12.44
N ASN A 17 -46.68 -56.89 -11.23
CA ASN A 17 -46.97 -56.07 -10.05
C ASN A 17 -45.75 -55.24 -9.59
N LEU A 18 -44.53 -55.78 -9.74
CA LEU A 18 -43.29 -55.08 -9.41
C LEU A 18 -43.03 -53.91 -10.38
N ILE A 19 -43.26 -54.11 -11.69
CA ILE A 19 -43.13 -53.06 -12.71
C ILE A 19 -44.16 -51.94 -12.48
N ARG A 20 -45.40 -52.28 -12.10
CA ARG A 20 -46.48 -51.31 -11.80
C ARG A 20 -46.21 -50.49 -10.54
N GLN A 21 -45.62 -51.10 -9.50
CA GLN A 21 -45.19 -50.38 -8.29
C GLN A 21 -44.02 -49.43 -8.57
N MET A 22 -43.04 -49.85 -9.38
CA MET A 22 -41.90 -48.99 -9.75
C MET A 22 -42.30 -47.79 -10.62
N THR A 23 -43.27 -47.95 -11.53
CA THR A 23 -43.78 -46.85 -12.37
C THR A 23 -44.57 -45.82 -11.56
N ASN A 24 -45.48 -46.27 -10.67
CA ASN A 24 -46.24 -45.35 -9.82
C ASN A 24 -45.37 -44.60 -8.82
N LYS A 25 -44.31 -45.23 -8.30
CA LYS A 25 -43.34 -44.57 -7.40
C LYS A 25 -42.53 -43.49 -8.12
N LYS A 26 -42.11 -43.73 -9.37
CA LYS A 26 -41.43 -42.70 -10.19
C LYS A 26 -42.35 -41.53 -10.56
N ILE A 27 -43.62 -41.78 -10.90
CA ILE A 27 -44.59 -40.73 -11.26
C ILE A 27 -44.93 -39.84 -10.06
N ASN A 28 -45.08 -40.40 -8.87
CA ASN A 28 -45.33 -39.62 -7.65
C ASN A 28 -44.09 -38.83 -7.19
N HIS A 29 -42.89 -39.38 -7.38
CA HIS A 29 -41.64 -38.65 -7.11
C HIS A 29 -41.47 -37.45 -8.05
N PHE A 30 -41.82 -37.59 -9.33
CA PHE A 30 -41.75 -36.52 -10.32
C PHE A 30 -42.77 -35.40 -10.05
N LYS A 31 -44.00 -35.74 -9.64
CA LYS A 31 -45.04 -34.75 -9.29
C LYS A 31 -44.71 -33.98 -8.01
N SER A 32 -44.08 -34.61 -7.02
CA SER A 32 -43.66 -33.96 -5.77
C SER A 32 -42.49 -32.98 -5.99
N HIS A 33 -41.57 -33.28 -6.92
CA HIS A 33 -40.46 -32.38 -7.25
C HIS A 33 -40.92 -31.20 -8.14
N ALA A 34 -41.87 -31.41 -9.04
CA ALA A 34 -42.43 -30.33 -9.86
C ALA A 34 -43.17 -29.27 -9.01
N PHE A 35 -43.84 -29.68 -7.93
CA PHE A 35 -44.52 -28.75 -7.01
C PHE A 35 -43.54 -27.97 -6.12
N PHE A 36 -42.42 -28.59 -5.73
CA PHE A 36 -41.35 -27.94 -4.95
C PHE A 36 -40.55 -26.94 -5.79
N PHE A 37 -40.31 -27.25 -7.07
CA PHE A 37 -39.65 -26.32 -8.00
C PHE A 37 -40.52 -25.11 -8.36
N LEU A 38 -41.85 -25.26 -8.43
CA LEU A 38 -42.76 -24.15 -8.71
C LEU A 38 -42.90 -23.18 -7.52
N PHE A 39 -42.76 -23.66 -6.28
CA PHE A 39 -42.81 -22.83 -5.07
C PHE A 39 -41.47 -22.11 -4.78
N PHE A 40 -40.34 -22.65 -5.23
CA PHE A 40 -39.04 -21.98 -5.11
C PHE A 40 -38.86 -20.83 -6.12
N TYR A 41 -39.60 -20.87 -7.25
CA TYR A 41 -39.51 -19.82 -8.27
C TYR A 41 -40.29 -18.54 -7.90
N THR A 42 -41.34 -18.64 -7.08
CA THR A 42 -42.12 -17.47 -6.65
C THR A 42 -41.46 -16.66 -5.53
N ILE A 43 -40.51 -17.24 -4.78
CA ILE A 43 -39.77 -16.51 -3.71
C ILE A 43 -38.60 -15.68 -4.29
N ILE A 44 -38.13 -15.97 -5.50
CA ILE A 44 -37.02 -15.23 -6.14
C ILE A 44 -37.48 -13.88 -6.71
N LEU A 45 -38.79 -13.67 -6.92
CA LEU A 45 -39.31 -12.42 -7.50
C LEU A 45 -39.66 -11.31 -6.48
N LEU A 46 -39.52 -11.56 -5.17
CA LEU A 46 -39.80 -10.57 -4.11
C LEU A 46 -38.56 -9.99 -3.41
N SER A 47 -37.35 -10.40 -3.80
CA SER A 47 -36.10 -9.83 -3.24
C SER A 47 -35.32 -9.03 -4.28
N CYS A 48 -35.96 -7.98 -4.79
CA CYS A 48 -35.29 -6.91 -5.51
C CYS A 48 -35.83 -5.56 -5.01
N LYS A 49 -35.57 -5.25 -3.74
CA LYS A 49 -35.29 -3.85 -3.41
C LYS A 49 -33.87 -3.60 -3.89
N LYS A 50 -33.74 -2.87 -5.01
CA LYS A 50 -32.50 -2.16 -5.32
C LYS A 50 -32.31 -1.13 -4.22
N GLU A 51 -31.64 -1.51 -3.14
CA GLU A 51 -30.86 -0.54 -2.41
C GLU A 51 -29.80 -0.08 -3.40
N ASN A 52 -29.97 1.12 -3.94
CA ASN A 52 -28.83 1.80 -4.53
C ASN A 52 -27.81 1.88 -3.40
N PRO A 53 -26.63 1.23 -3.49
CA PRO A 53 -25.56 1.63 -2.61
C PRO A 53 -25.36 3.10 -2.95
N THR A 54 -25.78 3.99 -2.05
CA THR A 54 -25.25 5.33 -2.03
C THR A 54 -23.75 5.11 -1.92
N SER A 55 -23.04 5.20 -3.04
CA SER A 55 -21.61 5.41 -3.04
C SER A 55 -21.46 6.69 -2.25
N GLU A 56 -21.19 6.55 -0.95
CA GLU A 56 -20.80 7.65 -0.09
C GLU A 56 -19.55 8.19 -0.79
N THR A 57 -19.72 9.31 -1.46
CA THR A 57 -18.70 9.81 -2.35
C THR A 57 -17.52 10.21 -1.48
N ILE A 58 -16.33 9.67 -1.78
CA ILE A 58 -15.05 10.09 -1.17
C ILE A 58 -15.00 11.63 -1.09
N SER A 59 -15.58 12.29 -2.10
CA SER A 59 -15.94 13.71 -2.23
C SER A 59 -15.99 14.54 -0.94
N THR A 60 -16.85 14.17 0.02
CA THR A 60 -17.17 15.05 1.17
C THR A 60 -16.48 14.65 2.46
N SER A 61 -15.81 13.51 2.49
CA SER A 61 -15.22 12.95 3.70
C SER A 61 -13.78 13.42 3.94
N SER A 62 -13.46 13.73 5.20
CA SER A 62 -12.08 13.79 5.69
C SER A 62 -11.53 12.38 5.79
N GLY A 63 -10.30 12.14 5.35
CA GLY A 63 -9.76 10.79 5.31
C GLY A 63 -8.40 10.69 4.68
N PHE A 64 -7.99 9.45 4.45
CA PHE A 64 -6.73 9.16 3.76
C PHE A 64 -6.85 7.93 2.88
N PHE A 65 -6.12 7.96 1.77
CA PHE A 65 -5.92 6.83 0.90
C PHE A 65 -4.85 5.90 1.48
N ILE A 66 -5.01 4.61 1.26
CA ILE A 66 -4.05 3.57 1.57
C ILE A 66 -3.67 2.89 0.25
N VAL A 67 -2.42 3.05 -0.14
CA VAL A 67 -1.83 2.37 -1.30
C VAL A 67 -1.37 1.00 -0.84
N ASN A 68 -1.90 -0.04 -1.47
CA ASN A 68 -1.56 -1.43 -1.19
C ASN A 68 -0.70 -1.95 -2.34
N GLU A 69 0.51 -2.40 -2.02
CA GLU A 69 1.46 -2.87 -3.03
C GLU A 69 0.90 -4.06 -3.81
N GLY A 70 0.23 -4.98 -3.13
CA GLY A 70 0.00 -6.32 -3.67
C GLY A 70 1.31 -7.11 -3.75
N ASN A 71 1.26 -8.26 -4.39
CA ASN A 71 2.40 -9.15 -4.57
C ASN A 71 3.09 -8.87 -5.89
N TYR A 72 4.43 -8.87 -5.88
CA TYR A 72 5.23 -8.75 -7.09
C TYR A 72 4.82 -9.81 -8.13
N THR A 73 4.61 -9.35 -9.37
CA THR A 73 4.13 -10.09 -10.55
C THR A 73 2.69 -10.62 -10.50
N TRP A 74 1.88 -10.23 -9.53
CA TRP A 74 0.49 -10.74 -9.41
C TRP A 74 -0.55 -9.77 -9.97
N GLY A 75 -0.18 -8.51 -10.20
CA GLY A 75 -1.09 -7.49 -10.74
C GLY A 75 -2.28 -7.18 -9.81
N ASN A 76 -2.11 -7.42 -8.51
CA ASN A 76 -3.15 -7.34 -7.48
C ASN A 76 -2.98 -6.13 -6.54
N SER A 77 -2.24 -5.10 -6.95
CA SER A 77 -2.18 -3.85 -6.20
C SER A 77 -3.56 -3.20 -6.12
N SER A 78 -3.80 -2.43 -5.07
CA SER A 78 -5.10 -1.78 -4.89
C SER A 78 -5.01 -0.48 -4.12
N LEU A 79 -6.08 0.31 -4.22
CA LEU A 79 -6.25 1.53 -3.46
C LEU A 79 -7.44 1.37 -2.51
N SER A 80 -7.26 1.76 -1.26
CA SER A 80 -8.31 1.85 -0.25
C SER A 80 -8.46 3.29 0.22
N PHE A 81 -9.59 3.62 0.85
CA PHE A 81 -9.81 4.91 1.48
C PHE A 81 -10.46 4.73 2.85
N TYR A 82 -9.85 5.32 3.88
CA TYR A 82 -10.40 5.40 5.22
C TYR A 82 -11.07 6.76 5.41
N ASN A 83 -12.36 6.74 5.72
CA ASN A 83 -13.16 7.91 6.04
C ASN A 83 -13.11 8.14 7.56
N GLU A 84 -12.49 9.25 7.97
CA GLU A 84 -12.33 9.59 9.39
C GLU A 84 -13.63 10.09 10.03
N THR A 85 -14.60 10.57 9.24
CA THR A 85 -15.87 11.07 9.76
C THR A 85 -16.73 9.94 10.32
N ASN A 86 -16.80 8.81 9.61
CA ASN A 86 -17.61 7.66 10.02
C ASN A 86 -16.77 6.42 10.39
N GLN A 87 -15.44 6.52 10.35
CA GLN A 87 -14.48 5.47 10.68
C GLN A 87 -14.66 4.19 9.85
N ARG A 88 -15.05 4.33 8.59
CA ARG A 88 -15.21 3.21 7.64
C ARG A 88 -14.09 3.19 6.63
N ILE A 89 -13.73 1.99 6.19
CA ILE A 89 -12.80 1.78 5.07
C ILE A 89 -13.54 1.26 3.85
N GLU A 90 -13.19 1.78 2.68
CA GLU A 90 -13.57 1.21 1.41
C GLU A 90 -12.32 0.69 0.69
N ASN A 91 -12.29 -0.63 0.46
CA ASN A 91 -11.21 -1.28 -0.28
C ASN A 91 -11.51 -1.33 -1.79
N ASN A 92 -10.44 -1.45 -2.59
CA ASN A 92 -10.48 -1.59 -4.05
C ASN A 92 -11.20 -0.45 -4.78
N ILE A 93 -11.11 0.78 -4.27
CA ILE A 93 -11.86 1.94 -4.80
C ILE A 93 -11.46 2.29 -6.24
N PHE A 94 -10.19 2.10 -6.63
CA PHE A 94 -9.75 2.32 -8.00
C PHE A 94 -10.40 1.34 -8.98
N TYR A 95 -10.38 0.04 -8.66
CA TYR A 95 -11.01 -0.99 -9.50
C TYR A 95 -12.53 -0.78 -9.58
N LYS A 96 -13.20 -0.49 -8.45
CA LYS A 96 -14.63 -0.21 -8.42
C LYS A 96 -15.01 0.97 -9.33
N ALA A 97 -14.21 2.04 -9.33
CA ALA A 97 -14.47 3.23 -10.12
C ALA A 97 -14.18 3.08 -11.62
N ASN A 98 -13.19 2.24 -11.98
CA ASN A 98 -12.63 2.21 -13.34
C ASN A 98 -12.75 0.87 -14.06
N GLN A 99 -13.08 -0.22 -13.35
CA GLN A 99 -13.17 -1.59 -13.87
C GLN A 99 -11.87 -2.11 -14.52
N VAL A 100 -10.73 -1.56 -14.07
CA VAL A 100 -9.37 -1.94 -14.50
C VAL A 100 -8.52 -2.10 -13.24
N PRO A 101 -7.66 -3.13 -13.14
CA PRO A 101 -6.76 -3.30 -11.99
C PRO A 101 -5.79 -2.10 -11.88
N LEU A 102 -5.40 -1.76 -10.65
CA LEU A 102 -4.42 -0.68 -10.41
C LEU A 102 -3.02 -1.07 -10.91
N GLY A 103 -2.76 -2.36 -11.10
CA GLY A 103 -1.50 -2.88 -11.65
C GLY A 103 -0.70 -3.65 -10.62
N ASP A 104 0.62 -3.61 -10.75
CA ASP A 104 1.54 -4.44 -9.98
C ASP A 104 2.50 -3.58 -9.15
N VAL A 105 2.46 -3.77 -7.82
CA VAL A 105 3.28 -3.03 -6.84
C VAL A 105 2.98 -1.53 -6.85
N ALA A 106 1.76 -1.12 -6.46
CA ALA A 106 1.45 0.30 -6.23
C ALA A 106 2.26 0.83 -5.04
N PHE A 107 2.93 1.97 -5.19
CA PHE A 107 4.03 2.33 -4.29
C PHE A 107 3.80 3.62 -3.50
N ASP A 108 3.68 4.76 -4.16
CA ASP A 108 3.47 6.07 -3.53
C ASP A 108 2.20 6.73 -4.07
N MET A 109 1.63 7.64 -3.29
CA MET A 109 0.56 8.51 -3.74
C MET A 109 0.70 9.91 -3.17
N LYS A 110 0.54 10.93 -4.03
CA LYS A 110 0.41 12.33 -3.62
C LYS A 110 -0.80 12.98 -4.27
N ILE A 111 -1.46 13.86 -3.53
CA ILE A 111 -2.46 14.78 -4.09
C ILE A 111 -1.75 16.07 -4.46
N ILE A 112 -1.76 16.41 -5.76
CA ILE A 112 -1.14 17.60 -6.32
C ILE A 112 -2.21 18.30 -7.17
N ASN A 113 -2.49 19.57 -6.92
CA ASN A 113 -3.54 20.34 -7.62
C ASN A 113 -4.90 19.60 -7.70
N SER A 114 -5.34 19.03 -6.59
CA SER A 114 -6.61 18.27 -6.50
C SER A 114 -6.68 17.05 -7.43
N LYS A 115 -5.53 16.45 -7.73
CA LYS A 115 -5.40 15.21 -8.51
C LYS A 115 -4.52 14.24 -7.73
N GLY A 116 -4.94 12.97 -7.65
CA GLY A 116 -4.13 11.92 -7.04
C GLY A 116 -3.16 11.35 -8.06
N PHE A 117 -1.87 11.35 -7.77
CA PHE A 117 -0.82 10.72 -8.57
C PHE A 117 -0.34 9.47 -7.84
N ILE A 118 -0.53 8.30 -8.44
CA ILE A 118 -0.18 7.01 -7.84
C ILE A 118 0.94 6.38 -8.67
N THR A 119 2.11 6.19 -8.09
CA THR A 119 3.20 5.46 -8.75
C THR A 119 2.92 3.96 -8.66
N VAL A 120 3.08 3.24 -9.78
CA VAL A 120 2.89 1.79 -9.83
C VAL A 120 4.19 1.17 -10.32
N ASN A 121 4.95 0.65 -9.35
CA ASN A 121 6.35 0.32 -9.48
C ASN A 121 6.61 -0.70 -10.58
N ASN A 122 6.05 -1.91 -10.50
CA ASN A 122 6.32 -2.95 -11.48
C ASN A 122 5.46 -2.81 -12.75
N SER A 123 4.59 -1.79 -12.81
CA SER A 123 3.86 -1.40 -14.02
C SER A 123 4.53 -0.25 -14.79
N GLY A 124 5.61 0.33 -14.26
CA GLY A 124 6.40 1.35 -14.97
C GLY A 124 5.62 2.64 -15.31
N LEU A 125 4.62 3.00 -14.49
CA LEU A 125 3.70 4.10 -14.77
C LEU A 125 3.25 4.87 -13.52
N ILE A 126 2.60 6.00 -13.77
CA ILE A 126 1.86 6.77 -12.77
C ILE A 126 0.43 6.94 -13.25
N TYR A 127 -0.54 6.56 -12.42
CA TYR A 127 -1.93 6.91 -12.64
C TYR A 127 -2.25 8.29 -12.06
N VAL A 128 -2.96 9.10 -12.83
CA VAL A 128 -3.59 10.34 -12.37
C VAL A 128 -5.08 10.08 -12.20
N ILE A 129 -5.60 10.34 -11.00
CA ILE A 129 -7.00 10.10 -10.64
C ILE A 129 -7.66 11.34 -10.06
N ASN A 130 -8.99 11.38 -10.13
CA ASN A 130 -9.78 12.27 -9.30
C ASN A 130 -9.90 11.65 -7.90
N PRO A 131 -9.36 12.28 -6.84
CA PRO A 131 -9.44 11.72 -5.49
C PRO A 131 -10.88 11.66 -4.96
N GLU A 132 -11.81 12.47 -5.47
CA GLU A 132 -13.19 12.50 -4.96
C GLU A 132 -14.05 11.29 -5.35
N ASN A 133 -13.62 10.52 -6.35
CA ASN A 133 -14.36 9.34 -6.83
C ASN A 133 -13.46 8.23 -7.37
N ALA A 134 -12.14 8.33 -7.15
CA ALA A 134 -11.11 7.42 -7.63
C ALA A 134 -11.08 7.19 -9.16
N LYS A 135 -11.79 8.01 -9.95
CA LYS A 135 -11.82 7.84 -11.41
C LYS A 135 -10.50 8.23 -12.04
N TYR A 136 -10.02 7.38 -12.92
CA TYR A 136 -8.88 7.58 -13.79
C TYR A 136 -9.06 8.82 -14.66
N ILE A 137 -7.97 9.58 -14.83
CA ILE A 137 -7.88 10.79 -15.66
C ILE A 137 -6.84 10.61 -16.76
N ALA A 138 -5.62 10.18 -16.39
CA ALA A 138 -4.50 10.07 -17.30
C ALA A 138 -3.45 9.08 -16.77
N THR A 139 -2.58 8.61 -17.66
CA THR A 139 -1.40 7.79 -17.32
C THR A 139 -0.14 8.54 -17.78
N ILE A 140 0.86 8.57 -16.92
CA ILE A 140 2.24 8.96 -17.28
C ILE A 140 3.07 7.69 -17.32
N SER A 141 3.66 7.35 -18.46
CA SER A 141 4.35 6.08 -18.68
C SER A 141 5.86 6.26 -18.90
N SER A 142 6.51 5.17 -19.31
CA SER A 142 7.94 5.08 -19.62
C SER A 142 8.86 5.19 -18.40
N PHE A 143 8.40 4.81 -17.21
CA PHE A 143 9.30 4.60 -16.06
C PHE A 143 9.81 3.16 -16.06
N ILE A 144 10.93 2.89 -15.39
CA ILE A 144 11.41 1.52 -15.24
C ILE A 144 10.76 0.91 -14.00
N SER A 145 10.89 1.59 -12.86
CA SER A 145 10.39 1.13 -11.57
C SER A 145 10.15 2.34 -10.66
N PRO A 146 9.13 3.17 -10.93
CA PRO A 146 8.91 4.43 -10.23
C PRO A 146 8.64 4.19 -8.74
N ARG A 147 9.14 5.10 -7.91
CA ARG A 147 9.07 5.01 -6.44
C ARG A 147 8.30 6.19 -5.86
N TYR A 148 8.98 7.25 -5.44
CA TYR A 148 8.36 8.39 -4.78
C TYR A 148 8.11 9.54 -5.76
N ILE A 149 7.01 10.26 -5.55
CA ILE A 149 6.74 11.53 -6.25
C ILE A 149 6.91 12.70 -5.27
N LEU A 150 7.78 13.65 -5.62
CA LEU A 150 8.05 14.87 -4.86
C LEU A 150 7.59 16.10 -5.65
N PRO A 151 6.51 16.78 -5.24
CA PRO A 151 6.13 18.07 -5.82
C PRO A 151 7.24 19.10 -5.58
N ILE A 152 7.68 19.78 -6.64
CA ILE A 152 8.67 20.86 -6.58
C ILE A 152 7.97 22.22 -6.63
N ASN A 153 6.93 22.32 -7.47
CA ASN A 153 6.03 23.46 -7.55
C ASN A 153 4.68 23.02 -8.17
N ASP A 154 3.78 23.98 -8.38
CA ASP A 154 2.43 23.75 -8.93
C ASP A 154 2.38 23.04 -10.29
N SER A 155 3.48 22.98 -11.04
CA SER A 155 3.49 22.38 -12.38
C SER A 155 4.51 21.26 -12.55
N LEU A 156 5.37 21.04 -11.56
CA LEU A 156 6.55 20.20 -11.69
C LEU A 156 6.67 19.29 -10.46
N ALA A 157 6.87 18.00 -10.71
CA ALA A 157 7.25 17.04 -9.69
C ALA A 157 8.42 16.17 -10.17
N TYR A 158 9.23 15.72 -9.22
CA TYR A 158 10.26 14.71 -9.44
C TYR A 158 9.74 13.34 -9.08
N VAL A 159 10.20 12.32 -9.81
CA VAL A 159 9.85 10.93 -9.59
C VAL A 159 11.15 10.12 -9.51
N SER A 160 11.40 9.50 -8.36
CA SER A 160 12.51 8.58 -8.18
C SER A 160 12.20 7.21 -8.77
N ASP A 161 13.22 6.42 -9.04
CA ASP A 161 13.10 5.14 -9.75
C ASP A 161 14.19 4.16 -9.28
N LEU A 162 13.78 2.93 -8.99
CA LEU A 162 14.61 1.90 -8.37
C LEU A 162 15.66 1.32 -9.34
N TYR A 163 15.40 1.34 -10.64
CA TYR A 163 16.27 0.71 -11.65
C TYR A 163 16.76 1.67 -12.73
N SER A 164 16.45 2.96 -12.60
CA SER A 164 16.93 4.01 -13.49
C SER A 164 18.09 4.79 -12.84
N PRO A 165 19.13 5.19 -13.61
CA PRO A 165 20.15 6.13 -13.15
C PRO A 165 19.66 7.60 -13.18
N TYR A 166 18.37 7.83 -13.38
CA TYR A 166 17.77 9.15 -13.51
C TYR A 166 16.63 9.36 -12.51
N ILE A 167 16.51 10.60 -12.01
CA ILE A 167 15.23 11.12 -11.48
C ILE A 167 14.43 11.67 -12.67
N SER A 168 13.17 11.29 -12.81
CA SER A 168 12.30 11.82 -13.86
C SER A 168 11.62 13.11 -13.44
N ILE A 169 11.49 14.07 -14.35
CA ILE A 169 10.73 15.29 -14.17
C ILE A 169 9.40 15.13 -14.90
N ILE A 170 8.29 15.37 -14.20
CA ILE A 170 6.95 15.35 -14.79
C ILE A 170 6.30 16.72 -14.72
N ASN A 171 5.48 17.03 -15.73
CA ASN A 171 4.57 18.16 -15.69
C ASN A 171 3.22 17.71 -15.10
N THR A 172 2.85 18.25 -13.95
CA THR A 172 1.65 17.84 -13.19
C THR A 172 0.35 18.41 -13.76
N LYS A 173 0.41 19.33 -14.72
CA LYS A 173 -0.78 19.89 -15.41
C LYS A 173 -1.05 19.22 -16.76
N LYS A 174 0.03 18.85 -17.47
CA LYS A 174 -0.03 18.17 -18.77
C LYS A 174 -0.02 16.64 -18.65
N TYR A 175 0.25 16.12 -17.45
CA TYR A 175 0.35 14.68 -17.16
C TYR A 175 1.32 13.96 -18.10
N GLN A 176 2.54 14.50 -18.20
CA GLN A 176 3.56 13.94 -19.06
C GLN A 176 4.94 14.05 -18.41
N LYS A 177 5.82 13.10 -18.70
CA LYS A 177 7.24 13.22 -18.40
C LYS A 177 7.87 14.24 -19.34
N THR A 178 8.60 15.21 -18.79
CA THR A 178 9.16 16.33 -19.56
C THR A 178 10.67 16.31 -19.67
N ALA A 179 11.36 15.72 -18.70
CA ALA A 179 12.82 15.70 -18.65
C ALA A 179 13.31 14.64 -17.65
N GLN A 180 14.61 14.48 -17.54
CA GLN A 180 15.27 13.58 -16.59
C GLN A 180 16.57 14.22 -16.09
N ILE A 181 16.90 13.96 -14.83
CA ILE A 181 18.13 14.41 -14.16
C ILE A 181 19.03 13.21 -14.02
N PHE A 182 20.23 13.24 -14.60
CA PHE A 182 21.19 12.16 -14.47
C PHE A 182 21.79 12.17 -13.05
N ILE A 183 21.65 11.05 -12.36
CA ILE A 183 22.20 10.79 -11.02
C ILE A 183 23.33 9.75 -11.10
N GLY A 184 23.21 8.79 -12.01
CA GLY A 184 24.14 7.67 -12.18
C GLY A 184 23.85 6.44 -11.32
N LYS A 185 22.87 6.53 -10.42
CA LYS A 185 22.39 5.46 -9.54
C LYS A 185 20.88 5.57 -9.31
N SER A 186 20.29 4.51 -8.79
CA SER A 186 18.88 4.47 -8.38
C SER A 186 18.59 5.47 -7.26
N THR A 187 17.34 5.92 -7.20
CA THR A 187 16.88 6.87 -6.19
C THR A 187 15.62 6.38 -5.50
N GLU A 188 15.43 6.79 -4.26
CA GLU A 188 14.32 6.37 -3.39
C GLU A 188 13.61 7.60 -2.81
N SER A 189 13.37 7.67 -1.50
CA SER A 189 12.68 8.79 -0.87
C SER A 189 13.46 10.10 -1.04
N MET A 190 12.73 11.21 -1.16
CA MET A 190 13.28 12.53 -1.43
C MET A 190 12.66 13.59 -0.51
N VAL A 191 13.44 14.61 -0.15
CA VAL A 191 12.93 15.82 0.51
C VAL A 191 13.42 17.08 -0.20
N LEU A 192 12.56 18.09 -0.30
CA LEU A 192 12.91 19.42 -0.79
C LEU A 192 13.33 20.29 0.40
N TRP A 193 14.50 20.91 0.30
CA TRP A 193 14.96 21.94 1.22
C TRP A 193 15.46 23.15 0.43
N GLN A 194 14.72 24.26 0.53
CA GLN A 194 14.92 25.45 -0.30
C GLN A 194 14.96 25.08 -1.80
N ASN A 195 16.08 25.33 -2.48
CA ASN A 195 16.28 25.08 -3.90
C ASN A 195 16.98 23.74 -4.19
N LYS A 196 17.03 22.83 -3.21
CA LYS A 196 17.74 21.56 -3.33
C LYS A 196 16.84 20.39 -2.97
N VAL A 197 16.88 19.35 -3.77
CA VAL A 197 16.31 18.05 -3.44
C VAL A 197 17.39 17.13 -2.93
N PHE A 198 17.14 16.49 -1.79
CA PHE A 198 17.99 15.46 -1.22
C PHE A 198 17.33 14.11 -1.48
N ALA A 199 18.01 13.24 -2.23
CA ALA A 199 17.46 11.97 -2.69
C ALA A 199 18.26 10.78 -2.15
N CYS A 200 17.57 9.85 -1.49
CA CYS A 200 18.19 8.63 -0.98
C CYS A 200 18.61 7.69 -2.12
N ASN A 201 19.79 7.08 -1.98
CA ASN A 201 20.21 5.94 -2.81
C ASN A 201 20.08 4.65 -2.00
N TRP A 202 18.89 4.04 -2.04
CA TRP A 202 18.57 2.85 -1.23
C TRP A 202 19.24 1.58 -1.75
N SER A 203 18.75 1.02 -2.86
CA SER A 203 19.19 -0.28 -3.36
C SER A 203 20.68 -0.28 -3.70
N PHE A 204 21.43 -1.10 -2.96
CA PHE A 204 22.89 -1.21 -3.07
C PHE A 204 23.61 0.16 -3.05
N GLY A 205 23.09 1.08 -2.24
CA GLY A 205 23.60 2.43 -2.10
C GLY A 205 23.93 2.81 -0.66
N ASN A 206 24.54 3.98 -0.49
CA ASN A 206 24.96 4.52 0.80
C ASN A 206 25.13 6.05 0.76
N LYS A 207 24.38 6.71 -0.12
CA LYS A 207 24.49 8.14 -0.39
C LYS A 207 23.15 8.84 -0.37
N ILE A 208 23.19 10.13 -0.04
CA ILE A 208 22.13 11.10 -0.30
C ILE A 208 22.60 12.03 -1.39
N PHE A 209 21.98 12.00 -2.56
CA PHE A 209 22.30 12.90 -3.66
C PHE A 209 21.69 14.27 -3.42
N VAL A 210 22.41 15.33 -3.78
CA VAL A 210 21.95 16.71 -3.70
C VAL A 210 21.72 17.22 -5.12
N VAL A 211 20.47 17.58 -5.40
CA VAL A 211 20.02 18.01 -6.74
C VAL A 211 19.58 19.46 -6.67
N ASP A 212 20.18 20.32 -7.50
CA ASP A 212 19.73 21.70 -7.68
C ASP A 212 18.47 21.73 -8.55
N ILE A 213 17.41 22.40 -8.08
CA ILE A 213 16.12 22.43 -8.80
C ILE A 213 16.05 23.45 -9.93
N HIS A 214 16.96 24.43 -9.98
CA HIS A 214 17.02 25.43 -11.05
C HIS A 214 17.79 24.90 -12.25
N GLN A 215 18.88 24.19 -11.98
CA GLN A 215 19.72 23.56 -13.00
C GLN A 215 19.24 22.17 -13.39
N HIS A 216 18.38 21.55 -12.58
CA HIS A 216 17.96 20.15 -12.74
C HIS A 216 19.18 19.22 -12.83
N GLN A 217 20.13 19.35 -11.90
CA GLN A 217 21.40 18.65 -11.91
C GLN A 217 21.79 18.14 -10.52
N CYS A 218 22.38 16.94 -10.46
CA CYS A 218 23.06 16.46 -9.26
C CYS A 218 24.36 17.26 -9.06
N ILE A 219 24.44 18.01 -7.96
CA ILE A 219 25.56 18.92 -7.65
C ILE A 219 26.48 18.35 -6.56
N ASP A 220 26.01 17.38 -5.76
CA ASP A 220 26.80 16.79 -4.68
C ASP A 220 26.23 15.43 -4.21
N SER A 221 26.95 14.74 -3.34
CA SER A 221 26.46 13.57 -2.62
C SER A 221 27.04 13.48 -1.20
N ILE A 222 26.20 13.10 -0.24
CA ILE A 222 26.54 12.95 1.17
C ILE A 222 26.62 11.47 1.51
N GLN A 223 27.74 11.03 2.07
CA GLN A 223 27.93 9.65 2.52
C GLN A 223 27.15 9.39 3.82
N VAL A 224 26.38 8.31 3.86
CA VAL A 224 25.64 7.83 5.04
C VAL A 224 25.84 6.31 5.21
N GLY A 225 25.05 5.68 6.10
CA GLY A 225 25.02 4.22 6.25
C GLY A 225 24.42 3.50 5.04
N LEU A 226 24.44 2.17 5.06
CA LEU A 226 23.98 1.36 3.93
C LEU A 226 22.46 1.45 3.76
N GLN A 227 22.06 1.60 2.50
CA GLN A 227 20.70 1.66 2.00
C GLN A 227 19.80 2.66 2.76
N PRO A 228 20.06 3.98 2.64
CA PRO A 228 19.13 5.01 3.10
C PRO A 228 17.76 4.85 2.43
N ASN A 229 16.70 4.64 3.20
CA ASN A 229 15.37 4.32 2.67
C ASN A 229 14.34 5.45 2.85
N SER A 230 14.47 6.28 3.89
CA SER A 230 13.51 7.33 4.23
C SER A 230 14.20 8.56 4.77
N ILE A 231 13.62 9.73 4.49
CA ILE A 231 14.23 11.04 4.71
C ILE A 231 13.16 12.04 5.18
N GLN A 232 13.48 12.85 6.20
CA GLN A 232 12.56 13.83 6.81
C GLN A 232 13.29 15.15 7.10
N LEU A 233 12.55 16.27 7.15
CA LEU A 233 13.07 17.58 7.53
C LEU A 233 12.55 17.96 8.92
N ASP A 234 13.45 18.39 9.81
CA ASP A 234 13.08 18.88 11.15
C ASP A 234 12.81 20.38 11.20
N LYS A 235 12.21 20.85 12.31
CA LYS A 235 11.90 22.27 12.54
C LYS A 235 13.12 23.19 12.60
N ASN A 236 14.32 22.63 12.81
CA ASN A 236 15.57 23.37 12.83
C ASN A 236 16.23 23.41 11.45
N GLY A 237 15.56 22.89 10.41
CA GLY A 237 16.07 22.85 9.04
C GLY A 237 17.13 21.78 8.81
N ASN A 238 17.27 20.77 9.68
CA ASN A 238 18.16 19.64 9.44
C ASN A 238 17.40 18.47 8.81
N ILE A 239 18.13 17.70 8.01
CA ILE A 239 17.60 16.51 7.37
C ILE A 239 17.92 15.29 8.24
N TRP A 240 16.95 14.39 8.37
CA TRP A 240 17.10 13.11 9.05
C TRP A 240 16.93 11.97 8.06
N VAL A 241 17.84 11.00 8.09
CA VAL A 241 17.88 9.87 7.16
C VAL A 241 17.96 8.56 7.92
N LEU A 242 17.10 7.61 7.58
CA LEU A 242 17.15 6.26 8.11
C LEU A 242 17.73 5.29 7.08
N CYS A 243 18.76 4.55 7.51
CA CYS A 243 19.45 3.52 6.75
C CYS A 243 19.09 2.15 7.30
N ASP A 244 18.76 1.18 6.42
CA ASP A 244 18.35 -0.16 6.85
C ASP A 244 19.53 -1.06 7.25
N GLY A 245 20.75 -0.72 6.84
CA GLY A 245 21.98 -1.46 7.17
C GLY A 245 22.32 -2.61 6.21
N GLY A 246 21.53 -2.84 5.16
CA GLY A 246 21.70 -3.96 4.25
C GLY A 246 21.17 -5.26 4.83
N TYR A 247 21.67 -6.39 4.31
CA TYR A 247 21.28 -7.73 4.75
C TYR A 247 22.43 -8.71 4.56
N ASN A 248 22.39 -9.87 5.22
CA ASN A 248 23.44 -10.87 5.07
C ASN A 248 23.57 -11.34 3.60
N GLY A 249 24.76 -11.22 3.01
CA GLY A 249 24.99 -11.50 1.59
C GLY A 249 24.69 -10.33 0.65
N ASN A 250 24.36 -9.14 1.18
CA ASN A 250 24.27 -7.93 0.37
C ASN A 250 25.66 -7.59 -0.23
N PRO A 251 25.77 -7.38 -1.56
CA PRO A 251 27.05 -7.12 -2.25
C PRO A 251 27.84 -5.91 -1.74
N ILE A 252 27.18 -4.91 -1.13
CA ILE A 252 27.83 -3.70 -0.60
C ILE A 252 28.07 -3.76 0.91
N GLY A 253 27.69 -4.86 1.57
CA GLY A 253 27.91 -5.10 2.99
C GLY A 253 26.64 -5.17 3.83
N HIS A 254 26.82 -5.52 5.11
CA HIS A 254 25.77 -5.63 6.11
C HIS A 254 26.27 -5.00 7.42
N GLU A 255 25.58 -3.97 7.89
CA GLU A 255 25.89 -3.21 9.09
C GLU A 255 24.62 -2.93 9.91
N LYS A 256 24.80 -2.36 11.11
CA LYS A 256 23.65 -1.97 11.93
C LYS A 256 22.90 -0.83 11.25
N ALA A 257 21.58 -0.95 11.17
CA ALA A 257 20.71 0.15 10.78
C ALA A 257 21.06 1.43 11.56
N SER A 258 20.90 2.59 10.93
CA SER A 258 21.33 3.85 11.55
C SER A 258 20.48 5.04 11.13
N LEU A 259 20.28 5.95 12.09
CA LEU A 259 19.63 7.23 11.90
C LEU A 259 20.70 8.33 11.82
N TRP A 260 20.65 9.13 10.77
CA TRP A 260 21.63 10.18 10.49
C TRP A 260 20.98 11.55 10.50
N LYS A 261 21.70 12.55 11.02
CA LYS A 261 21.33 13.96 10.90
C LYS A 261 22.29 14.63 9.93
N ILE A 262 21.76 15.37 8.97
CA ILE A 262 22.49 16.06 7.92
C ILE A 262 22.20 17.56 8.03
N ASN A 263 23.26 18.36 7.91
CA ASN A 263 23.15 19.79 7.69
C ASN A 263 23.02 20.05 6.17
N PRO A 264 21.84 20.48 5.67
CA PRO A 264 21.63 20.66 4.23
C PRO A 264 22.30 21.92 3.66
N GLN A 265 22.81 22.83 4.50
CA GLN A 265 23.59 23.98 4.05
C GLN A 265 25.04 23.58 3.73
N THR A 266 25.67 22.78 4.62
CA THR A 266 27.08 22.35 4.47
C THR A 266 27.23 21.01 3.75
N HIS A 267 26.12 20.29 3.54
CA HIS A 267 26.10 18.92 2.99
C HIS A 267 26.87 17.91 3.85
N GLU A 268 26.89 18.13 5.17
CA GLU A 268 27.63 17.26 6.10
C GLU A 268 26.68 16.42 6.95
N ALA A 269 27.06 15.16 7.16
CA ALA A 269 26.46 14.32 8.17
C ALA A 269 27.01 14.72 9.56
N VAL A 270 26.17 15.37 10.37
CA VAL A 270 26.56 15.94 11.67
C VAL A 270 26.24 15.03 12.85
N LYS A 271 25.50 13.94 12.64
CA LYS A 271 25.17 12.95 13.68
C LYS A 271 24.88 11.59 13.09
N LYS A 272 25.23 10.55 13.84
CA LYS A 272 24.84 9.15 13.61
C LYS A 272 24.35 8.54 14.93
N ILE A 273 23.20 7.88 14.89
CA ILE A 273 22.69 7.01 15.96
C ILE A 273 22.54 5.61 15.35
N SER A 274 23.35 4.66 15.80
CA SER A 274 23.27 3.27 15.35
C SER A 274 22.25 2.50 16.19
N MET A 275 21.46 1.61 15.55
CA MET A 275 20.66 0.63 16.26
C MET A 275 21.58 -0.31 17.07
N PRO A 276 21.11 -0.88 18.19
CA PRO A 276 21.97 -1.65 19.08
C PRO A 276 22.37 -3.03 18.52
N SER A 277 21.58 -3.62 17.61
CA SER A 277 21.88 -4.92 16.99
C SER A 277 21.68 -4.93 15.46
N LEU A 278 22.06 -6.06 14.84
CA LEU A 278 21.92 -6.35 13.40
C LEU A 278 20.63 -7.14 13.09
N ASP A 279 19.80 -7.41 14.10
CA ASP A 279 18.76 -8.45 14.01
C ASP A 279 17.63 -8.07 13.07
N TYR A 280 17.39 -6.76 12.91
CA TYR A 280 16.30 -6.23 12.11
C TYR A 280 16.76 -5.03 11.27
N PRO A 281 16.31 -4.91 10.01
CA PRO A 281 16.44 -3.67 9.26
C PRO A 281 15.55 -2.58 9.87
N ALA A 282 15.89 -1.32 9.64
CA ALA A 282 15.04 -0.18 10.00
C ALA A 282 14.42 0.48 8.76
N ASN A 283 13.15 0.88 8.84
CA ASN A 283 12.47 1.53 7.72
C ASN A 283 11.42 2.56 8.18
N SER A 284 10.89 3.29 7.20
CA SER A 284 9.70 4.16 7.35
C SER A 284 9.85 5.26 8.40
N LEU A 285 10.91 6.08 8.26
CA LEU A 285 11.06 7.29 9.04
C LEU A 285 9.95 8.30 8.72
N SER A 286 9.22 8.69 9.75
CA SER A 286 8.24 9.78 9.75
C SER A 286 8.55 10.78 10.85
N ILE A 287 8.04 12.00 10.72
CA ILE A 287 8.18 13.05 11.73
C ILE A 287 6.80 13.61 12.10
N ASN A 288 6.63 14.07 13.34
CA ASN A 288 5.39 14.72 13.77
C ASN A 288 5.19 16.09 13.11
N SER A 289 3.97 16.64 13.23
CA SER A 289 3.62 17.96 12.69
C SER A 289 4.44 19.12 13.28
N ASN A 290 4.92 18.99 14.52
CA ASN A 290 5.85 19.95 15.13
C ASN A 290 7.30 19.81 14.60
N ALA A 291 7.56 18.80 13.78
CA ALA A 291 8.86 18.48 13.21
C ALA A 291 9.99 18.35 14.25
N ASP A 292 9.70 17.71 15.39
CA ASP A 292 10.64 17.52 16.51
C ASP A 292 10.67 16.12 17.13
N SER A 293 9.77 15.23 16.72
CA SER A 293 9.74 13.84 17.13
C SER A 293 9.70 12.95 15.89
N LEU A 294 10.73 12.12 15.74
CA LEU A 294 10.88 11.11 14.69
C LEU A 294 10.29 9.79 15.16
N TYR A 295 9.68 9.07 14.22
CA TYR A 295 9.11 7.75 14.41
C TYR A 295 9.61 6.84 13.29
N PHE A 296 9.99 5.60 13.61
CA PHE A 296 10.41 4.63 12.59
C PHE A 296 10.22 3.20 13.09
N ILE A 297 10.29 2.25 12.16
CA ILE A 297 10.18 0.82 12.44
C ILE A 297 11.58 0.23 12.51
N TRP A 298 11.88 -0.47 13.61
CA TRP A 298 12.99 -1.38 13.76
C TRP A 298 12.46 -2.62 14.49
N LYS A 299 11.74 -3.47 13.75
CA LYS A 299 10.72 -4.43 14.23
C LYS A 299 9.58 -3.78 14.99
N ASP A 300 9.87 -3.19 16.13
CA ASP A 300 8.96 -2.37 16.92
C ASP A 300 9.00 -0.92 16.41
N ILE A 301 8.10 -0.07 16.91
CA ILE A 301 8.12 1.37 16.58
C ILE A 301 8.92 2.10 17.63
N PHE A 302 9.91 2.86 17.20
CA PHE A 302 10.73 3.71 18.04
C PHE A 302 10.36 5.18 17.84
N LYS A 303 10.46 5.96 18.91
CA LYS A 303 10.29 7.42 18.91
C LYS A 303 11.57 8.07 19.40
N VAL A 304 12.07 9.06 18.66
CA VAL A 304 13.31 9.78 18.98
C VAL A 304 13.06 11.28 18.83
N SER A 305 13.42 12.07 19.83
CA SER A 305 13.44 13.53 19.72
C SER A 305 14.60 13.98 18.83
N ILE A 306 14.44 15.06 18.06
CA ILE A 306 15.53 15.63 17.25
C ILE A 306 16.73 16.13 18.08
N TYR A 307 16.59 16.19 19.40
CA TYR A 307 17.65 16.54 20.34
C TYR A 307 18.35 15.31 20.95
N ASP A 308 17.72 14.13 20.92
CA ASP A 308 18.25 12.91 21.54
C ASP A 308 19.55 12.48 20.88
N THR A 309 20.54 12.10 21.69
CA THR A 309 21.86 11.63 21.24
C THR A 309 21.97 10.11 21.16
N VAL A 310 21.01 9.39 21.71
CA VAL A 310 20.96 7.93 21.77
C VAL A 310 19.53 7.47 21.51
N LEU A 311 19.37 6.20 21.14
CA LEU A 311 18.06 5.56 21.02
C LEU A 311 17.46 5.32 22.42
N PRO A 312 16.13 5.42 22.62
CA PRO A 312 15.51 4.93 23.84
C PRO A 312 15.72 3.42 24.00
N SER A 313 15.81 2.97 25.26
CA SER A 313 16.01 1.54 25.59
C SER A 313 14.78 0.68 25.32
N GLU A 314 13.60 1.27 25.33
CA GLU A 314 12.31 0.61 25.10
C GLU A 314 11.64 1.17 23.86
N PRO A 315 10.95 0.33 23.07
CA PRO A 315 10.17 0.81 21.94
C PRO A 315 8.99 1.66 22.41
N PHE A 316 8.55 2.57 21.54
CA PHE A 316 7.35 3.37 21.75
C PHE A 316 6.07 2.53 21.61
N ILE A 317 6.02 1.63 20.62
CA ILE A 317 4.97 0.63 20.43
C ILE A 317 5.62 -0.69 20.07
N ARG A 318 5.30 -1.76 20.82
CA ARG A 318 5.73 -3.13 20.50
C ARG A 318 4.91 -3.68 19.34
N ALA A 319 5.57 -4.36 18.41
CA ALA A 319 4.91 -5.04 17.29
C ALA A 319 4.14 -6.28 17.75
N ASP A 320 4.62 -6.94 18.81
CA ASP A 320 4.15 -8.23 19.28
C ASP A 320 4.16 -9.26 18.14
N ASN A 321 3.00 -9.51 17.51
CA ASN A 321 2.85 -10.43 16.39
C ASN A 321 2.53 -9.71 15.05
N ALA A 322 2.47 -8.38 15.05
CA ALA A 322 2.22 -7.59 13.85
C ALA A 322 3.48 -7.50 12.99
N ASN A 323 3.29 -7.45 11.67
CA ASN A 323 4.37 -7.20 10.72
C ASN A 323 4.26 -5.76 10.23
N PHE A 324 4.71 -4.82 11.07
CA PHE A 324 4.75 -3.40 10.72
C PHE A 324 5.61 -3.20 9.48
N TYR A 325 4.99 -2.66 8.44
CA TYR A 325 5.58 -2.52 7.11
C TYR A 325 5.88 -1.06 6.76
N SER A 326 5.02 -0.15 7.23
CA SER A 326 5.26 1.28 7.12
C SER A 326 4.52 2.06 8.20
N LEU A 327 4.89 3.33 8.37
CA LEU A 327 4.17 4.25 9.25
C LEU A 327 4.20 5.68 8.71
N THR A 328 3.25 6.48 9.17
CA THR A 328 3.23 7.94 8.96
C THR A 328 2.54 8.64 10.13
N ILE A 329 2.84 9.92 10.33
CA ILE A 329 2.09 10.77 11.25
C ILE A 329 0.96 11.47 10.50
N HIS A 330 -0.22 11.51 11.11
CA HIS A 330 -1.36 12.23 10.59
C HIS A 330 -1.07 13.74 10.53
N THR A 331 -1.40 14.38 9.40
CA THR A 331 -1.06 15.79 9.12
C THR A 331 -1.77 16.79 10.03
N LYS A 332 -3.03 16.52 10.40
CA LYS A 332 -3.86 17.40 11.24
C LYS A 332 -4.09 16.91 12.68
N LEU A 333 -4.20 15.60 12.89
CA LEU A 333 -4.53 14.99 14.18
C LEU A 333 -3.27 14.38 14.82
N PRO A 334 -3.16 14.34 16.16
CA PRO A 334 -2.05 13.70 16.85
C PRO A 334 -2.21 12.17 16.82
N ARG A 335 -2.09 11.59 15.62
CA ARG A 335 -2.25 10.16 15.36
C ARG A 335 -1.05 9.62 14.59
N LEU A 336 -0.63 8.41 14.95
CA LEU A 336 0.31 7.60 14.19
C LEU A 336 -0.48 6.54 13.43
N ILE A 337 -0.25 6.44 12.14
CA ILE A 337 -0.89 5.45 11.27
C ILE A 337 0.18 4.44 10.85
N VAL A 338 -0.10 3.17 11.09
CA VAL A 338 0.84 2.07 10.87
C VAL A 338 0.20 1.05 9.94
N CYS A 339 0.90 0.67 8.89
CA CYS A 339 0.48 -0.40 8.01
C CYS A 339 1.12 -1.72 8.45
N ASP A 340 0.29 -2.74 8.63
CA ASP A 340 0.67 -4.10 9.02
C ASP A 340 0.44 -5.03 7.82
N ALA A 341 1.51 -5.59 7.29
CA ALA A 341 1.47 -6.49 6.13
C ALA A 341 0.95 -7.89 6.45
N LYS A 342 0.69 -8.20 7.74
CA LYS A 342 0.26 -9.51 8.23
C LYS A 342 1.25 -10.62 7.86
N ASN A 343 1.04 -11.31 6.77
CA ASN A 343 1.89 -12.41 6.31
C ASN A 343 2.31 -12.24 4.85
N TYR A 344 2.18 -11.03 4.31
CA TYR A 344 2.52 -10.67 2.92
C TYR A 344 1.67 -11.35 1.84
N VAL A 345 0.62 -12.09 2.22
CA VAL A 345 -0.27 -12.81 1.28
C VAL A 345 -1.73 -12.48 1.54
N ALA A 346 -2.16 -12.53 2.80
CA ALA A 346 -3.49 -12.10 3.20
C ALA A 346 -3.62 -10.57 3.10
N ASN A 347 -4.86 -10.08 3.15
CA ASN A 347 -5.12 -8.66 3.34
C ASN A 347 -4.38 -8.15 4.58
N GLY A 348 -3.69 -7.03 4.41
CA GLY A 348 -3.05 -6.32 5.49
C GLY A 348 -4.03 -5.45 6.26
N GLU A 349 -3.50 -4.64 7.17
CA GLU A 349 -4.30 -3.83 8.06
C GLU A 349 -3.68 -2.44 8.22
N VAL A 350 -4.52 -1.41 8.37
CA VAL A 350 -4.09 -0.11 8.88
C VAL A 350 -4.48 -0.01 10.35
N ARG A 351 -3.51 0.34 11.20
CA ARG A 351 -3.65 0.52 12.65
C ARG A 351 -3.43 1.99 12.97
N ILE A 352 -4.36 2.59 13.70
CA ILE A 352 -4.33 4.00 14.08
C ILE A 352 -4.06 4.07 15.57
N TYR A 353 -3.00 4.77 15.97
CA TYR A 353 -2.59 4.95 17.35
C TYR A 353 -2.64 6.43 17.73
N TYR A 354 -2.91 6.70 19.00
CA TYR A 354 -2.60 7.99 19.60
C TYR A 354 -1.07 8.16 19.75
N LEU A 355 -0.58 9.41 19.83
CA LEU A 355 0.85 9.70 20.08
C LEU A 355 1.33 9.42 21.52
N ASN A 356 0.50 8.76 22.33
CA ASN A 356 0.89 8.13 23.59
C ASN A 356 1.10 6.60 23.47
N GLY A 357 0.92 6.02 22.27
CA GLY A 357 1.14 4.60 22.00
C GLY A 357 -0.12 3.72 22.10
N THR A 358 -1.26 4.27 22.52
CA THR A 358 -2.52 3.51 22.62
C THR A 358 -3.15 3.30 21.23
N LEU A 359 -3.53 2.06 20.91
CA LEU A 359 -4.29 1.72 19.70
C LEU A 359 -5.70 2.32 19.78
N LEU A 360 -6.08 3.10 18.77
CA LEU A 360 -7.38 3.73 18.63
C LEU A 360 -8.33 2.89 17.76
N ASP A 361 -7.87 2.48 16.58
CA ASP A 361 -8.67 1.75 15.60
C ASP A 361 -7.78 0.88 14.71
N SER A 362 -8.39 -0.10 14.06
CA SER A 362 -7.74 -1.01 13.14
C SER A 362 -8.74 -1.43 12.06
N LYS A 363 -8.31 -1.43 10.79
CA LYS A 363 -9.14 -1.80 9.64
C LYS A 363 -8.37 -2.64 8.63
N GLU A 364 -9.03 -3.69 8.13
CA GLU A 364 -8.51 -4.50 7.02
C GLU A 364 -8.44 -3.68 5.73
N THR A 365 -7.32 -3.82 5.01
CA THR A 365 -6.99 -3.09 3.77
C THR A 365 -6.84 -4.06 2.59
N GLY A 366 -6.08 -3.67 1.56
CA GLY A 366 -5.59 -4.62 0.55
C GLY A 366 -4.34 -5.37 1.02
N ILE A 367 -3.68 -6.06 0.11
CA ILE A 367 -2.46 -6.83 0.40
C ILE A 367 -1.25 -5.89 0.48
N ILE A 368 -0.47 -5.98 1.56
CA ILE A 368 0.75 -5.18 1.80
C ILE A 368 0.43 -3.66 1.71
N PRO A 369 -0.37 -3.11 2.64
CA PRO A 369 -0.57 -1.66 2.74
C PRO A 369 0.76 -0.97 3.02
N ARG A 370 1.05 0.13 2.31
CA ARG A 370 2.33 0.84 2.41
C ARG A 370 2.16 2.33 2.60
N THR A 371 1.60 3.02 1.61
CA THR A 371 1.65 4.49 1.61
C THR A 371 0.30 5.06 2.01
N ILE A 372 0.32 5.97 2.97
CA ILE A 372 -0.83 6.76 3.37
C ILE A 372 -0.77 8.13 2.70
N CYS A 373 -1.80 8.47 1.93
CA CYS A 373 -1.96 9.79 1.33
C CYS A 373 -3.19 10.49 1.91
N PHE A 374 -2.96 11.50 2.74
CA PHE A 374 -4.05 12.29 3.33
C PHE A 374 -4.81 13.08 2.27
N LYS A 375 -6.13 13.05 2.36
CA LYS A 375 -6.99 13.94 1.60
C LYS A 375 -6.96 15.33 2.28
N PRO A 376 -6.59 16.40 1.55
CA PRO A 376 -6.39 17.72 2.14
C PRO A 376 -7.65 18.35 2.73
#